data_AF-A0A7Y4IM92-F1
#
_entry.id   AF-A0A7Y4IM92-F1
#
_cell.length_a   1.000
_cell.length_b   1.000
_cell.length_c   1.000
_cell.angle_alpha   90.00
_cell.angle_beta   90.00
_cell.angle_gamma   90.00
#
_symmetry.space_group_name_H-M   'P 1'
#
loop_
_entity.id
_entity.type
_entity.pdbx_description
1 polymer ?
#
loop_
_entity_poly.entity_id
_entity_poly.type
_entity_poly.pdbx_seq_one_letter_code
_entity_poly.pdbx_strand_id
1 'polypeptide(L)'
;MSPRIDRRAPSKLGSNLQKDAEPTQARTPTATTSSVKYQTQRNADAFQGTAPRGRAQGALGNTVAALNTNAVATPALTPEQQASAEQALVDATNRQDPSYLTNWLKAHPDPAQQAAFMDRLFQYGPAAGQLLDKAREEDLPVLSAALDAAYRSGAVTLDELTAAVGSHGAGSWGGETHETLAKVIAGTGNPELITAYAQRELEIMTASNPADPARAVAIATALAGLPPDKLQEFLKNNPDALGHVLKNINDPIIGGGTEALGKLLDAASAIQPATPESIKLFMDSIGHLGDNPESRAAAARFFTQHADAILAAASDASGSIGSAGAGKLSEFFTRTLFTEPSFEGQEAFHSFITSKLGDMQAQLEAEARANPPSQDAQRLARSMGSLVGAIEGGFLLSVEELNKRNEAVEGMAGLIFKLKDLLPTSSIPGLGQLQDLTIDQIQNWVTEALKKKPDDPQDAIPFHQLFGESISNPALRSVYDSARLTSLENRELGLNH
;
A
#
# COMPACT_ATOMS: atom_id res chain seq x y z
N MET A 1 0.47 34.56 -55.82
CA MET A 1 -0.89 34.37 -56.35
C MET A 1 -1.43 33.04 -55.82
N SER A 2 -2.65 33.08 -55.29
CA SER A 2 -3.41 32.15 -54.41
C SER A 2 -3.57 30.68 -54.87
N PRO A 3 -4.17 29.74 -54.07
CA PRO A 3 -4.82 29.88 -52.74
C PRO A 3 -4.29 28.88 -51.65
N ARG A 4 -4.15 29.21 -50.36
CA ARG A 4 -5.15 29.37 -49.27
C ARG A 4 -6.30 28.34 -49.28
N ILE A 5 -6.13 27.25 -48.55
CA ILE A 5 -7.24 26.39 -48.12
C ILE A 5 -7.63 26.85 -46.71
N ASP A 6 -8.74 27.60 -46.65
CA ASP A 6 -9.43 27.90 -45.40
C ASP A 6 -9.88 26.58 -44.76
N ARG A 7 -9.42 26.34 -43.52
CA ARG A 7 -9.99 25.31 -42.65
C ARG A 7 -11.41 25.75 -42.31
N ARG A 8 -12.41 25.17 -42.96
CA ARG A 8 -13.80 25.24 -42.49
C ARG A 8 -13.86 24.64 -41.10
N ALA A 9 -14.29 25.44 -40.13
CA ALA A 9 -14.82 24.94 -38.87
C ALA A 9 -15.94 23.92 -39.18
N PRO A 10 -15.94 22.73 -38.58
CA PRO A 10 -17.05 21.80 -38.76
C PRO A 10 -18.34 22.45 -38.29
N SER A 11 -19.34 22.35 -39.16
CA SER A 11 -20.70 22.82 -38.97
C SER A 11 -21.36 22.16 -37.77
N LYS A 12 -21.99 23.00 -36.94
CA LYS A 12 -22.87 22.66 -35.81
C LYS A 12 -23.81 21.50 -36.17
N LEU A 13 -23.53 20.32 -35.61
CA LEU A 13 -24.54 19.29 -35.34
C LEU A 13 -24.61 19.18 -33.83
N GLY A 14 -25.82 19.36 -33.29
CA GLY A 14 -26.09 19.77 -31.91
C GLY A 14 -25.32 19.00 -30.85
N SER A 15 -24.38 19.68 -30.20
CA SER A 15 -23.66 19.21 -29.03
C SER A 15 -24.14 19.98 -27.80
N ASN A 16 -24.48 19.28 -26.72
CA ASN A 16 -24.70 19.92 -25.42
C ASN A 16 -23.39 20.21 -24.66
N LEU A 17 -22.22 19.93 -25.24
CA LEU A 17 -20.93 20.29 -24.66
C LEU A 17 -19.99 20.76 -25.78
N GLN A 18 -19.30 21.88 -25.53
CA GLN A 18 -18.51 22.61 -26.50
C GLN A 18 -17.05 22.14 -26.40
N LYS A 19 -16.40 21.87 -27.55
CA LYS A 19 -14.96 21.66 -27.63
C LYS A 19 -14.26 22.94 -27.13
N ASP A 20 -13.39 22.86 -26.13
CA ASP A 20 -12.58 24.00 -25.71
C ASP A 20 -11.66 24.39 -26.86
N ALA A 21 -12.02 25.45 -27.57
CA ALA A 21 -11.34 25.90 -28.76
C ALA A 21 -10.34 27.00 -28.42
N GLU A 22 -9.10 26.63 -28.10
CA GLU A 22 -7.95 27.49 -28.39
C GLU A 22 -7.15 26.90 -29.57
N PRO A 23 -6.63 27.74 -30.49
CA PRO A 23 -6.05 27.27 -31.74
C PRO A 23 -4.67 26.66 -31.51
N THR A 24 -4.62 25.33 -31.38
CA THR A 24 -3.35 24.59 -31.33
C THR A 24 -2.66 24.67 -32.70
N GLN A 25 -1.46 25.26 -32.75
CA GLN A 25 -0.56 25.13 -33.89
C GLN A 25 -0.22 23.66 -34.12
N ALA A 26 -0.03 23.27 -35.39
CA ALA A 26 0.35 21.90 -35.74
C ALA A 26 1.63 21.48 -35.01
N ARG A 27 1.57 20.39 -34.26
CA ARG A 27 2.65 19.89 -33.39
C ARG A 27 3.80 19.35 -34.24
N THR A 28 5.02 19.78 -33.92
CA THR A 28 6.25 19.12 -34.38
C THR A 28 6.66 18.14 -33.27
N PRO A 29 6.92 16.86 -33.57
CA PRO A 29 7.33 15.89 -32.55
C PRO A 29 8.69 16.30 -31.97
N THR A 30 8.72 16.63 -30.68
CA THR A 30 9.99 16.80 -29.94
C THR A 30 10.46 15.42 -29.51
N ALA A 31 11.43 14.85 -30.22
CA ALA A 31 12.09 13.64 -29.78
C ALA A 31 12.80 13.92 -28.44
N THR A 32 12.35 13.31 -27.34
CA THR A 32 13.04 13.30 -26.06
C THR A 32 14.26 12.39 -26.14
N THR A 33 15.35 12.89 -26.72
CA THR A 33 16.68 12.27 -26.56
C THR A 33 17.26 12.68 -25.22
N SER A 34 16.87 12.00 -24.14
CA SER A 34 17.58 12.06 -22.87
C SER A 34 18.88 11.26 -22.97
N SER A 35 19.90 11.83 -23.62
CA SER A 35 21.26 11.30 -23.56
C SER A 35 21.92 11.76 -22.26
N VAL A 36 21.77 10.97 -21.21
CA VAL A 36 22.56 11.14 -19.98
C VAL A 36 24.02 10.79 -20.31
N LYS A 37 24.90 11.79 -20.27
CA LYS A 37 26.35 11.61 -20.37
C LYS A 37 26.84 10.78 -19.19
N TYR A 38 27.24 9.54 -19.44
CA TYR A 38 28.03 8.75 -18.50
C TYR A 38 29.40 9.42 -18.31
N GLN A 39 29.62 10.00 -17.12
CA GLN A 39 30.96 10.37 -16.68
C GLN A 39 31.42 9.31 -15.67
N THR A 40 32.23 8.39 -16.17
CA THR A 40 32.88 7.33 -15.40
C THR A 40 33.90 7.96 -14.46
N GLN A 41 33.61 8.05 -13.16
CA GLN A 41 34.65 8.18 -12.15
C GLN A 41 34.85 6.84 -11.47
N ARG A 42 35.96 6.20 -11.87
CA ARG A 42 36.59 5.10 -11.14
C ARG A 42 37.03 5.65 -9.78
N ASN A 43 36.65 4.98 -8.71
CA ASN A 43 37.59 4.55 -7.69
C ASN A 43 37.10 3.22 -7.13
N ALA A 44 37.98 2.23 -7.28
CA ALA A 44 37.86 0.90 -6.73
C ALA A 44 38.27 0.91 -5.25
N ASP A 45 37.62 0.07 -4.45
CA ASP A 45 38.21 -0.81 -3.41
C ASP A 45 37.01 -1.48 -2.68
N ALA A 46 36.60 -2.69 -3.08
CA ALA A 46 37.12 -3.99 -2.66
C ALA A 46 36.70 -4.39 -1.24
N PHE A 47 35.58 -5.13 -1.13
CA PHE A 47 35.52 -6.35 -0.32
C PHE A 47 34.45 -7.29 -0.92
N GLN A 48 34.94 -8.35 -1.57
CA GLN A 48 34.13 -9.44 -2.11
C GLN A 48 33.80 -10.42 -0.99
N GLY A 49 32.52 -10.74 -0.83
CA GLY A 49 32.02 -11.87 -0.04
C GLY A 49 30.92 -12.58 -0.84
N THR A 50 31.17 -13.84 -1.15
CA THR A 50 30.41 -14.75 -2.03
C THR A 50 28.91 -14.85 -1.75
N ALA A 51 28.09 -14.70 -2.79
CA ALA A 51 26.65 -15.00 -2.76
C ALA A 51 26.38 -16.53 -2.71
N PRO A 52 25.47 -17.03 -1.84
CA PRO A 52 24.96 -18.38 -1.97
C PRO A 52 23.88 -18.45 -3.07
N ARG A 53 24.02 -19.45 -3.93
CA ARG A 53 23.07 -19.80 -4.98
C ARG A 53 21.82 -20.47 -4.40
N GLY A 54 20.66 -19.94 -4.77
CA GLY A 54 19.50 -20.70 -5.20
C GLY A 54 18.54 -21.23 -4.14
N ARG A 55 17.31 -20.70 -4.13
CA ARG A 55 16.08 -21.51 -4.04
C ARG A 55 14.89 -20.76 -4.64
N ALA A 56 14.03 -21.54 -5.28
CA ALA A 56 12.97 -21.15 -6.19
C ALA A 56 11.90 -20.25 -5.55
N GLN A 57 11.68 -19.08 -6.15
CA GLN A 57 10.42 -18.34 -6.02
C GLN A 57 9.44 -18.90 -7.03
N GLY A 58 8.51 -19.72 -6.52
CA GLY A 58 7.35 -20.17 -7.28
C GLY A 58 6.28 -19.06 -7.32
N ALA A 59 5.87 -18.73 -8.55
CA ALA A 59 4.55 -18.25 -8.94
C ALA A 59 3.79 -17.34 -7.93
N LEU A 60 4.17 -16.06 -7.89
CA LEU A 60 3.24 -14.97 -7.62
C LEU A 60 3.28 -14.06 -8.85
N GLY A 61 2.10 -13.59 -9.29
CA GLY A 61 1.85 -12.94 -10.57
C GLY A 61 2.59 -11.61 -10.78
N ASN A 62 3.90 -11.67 -11.00
CA ASN A 62 4.68 -10.57 -11.54
C ASN A 62 4.51 -10.55 -13.05
N THR A 63 3.53 -9.80 -13.53
CA THR A 63 3.58 -9.25 -14.89
C THR A 63 3.78 -7.74 -14.81
N VAL A 64 4.91 -7.33 -14.23
CA VAL A 64 5.49 -6.04 -14.59
C VAL A 64 5.98 -6.20 -16.02
N ALA A 65 5.20 -5.69 -16.97
CA ALA A 65 5.58 -5.70 -18.37
C ALA A 65 6.96 -5.06 -18.52
N ALA A 66 7.88 -5.75 -19.19
CA ALA A 66 9.20 -5.20 -19.48
C ALA A 66 9.06 -3.85 -20.21
N LEU A 67 9.73 -2.81 -19.70
CA LEU A 67 9.75 -1.47 -20.28
C LEU A 67 10.18 -1.51 -21.76
N ASN A 68 9.23 -1.33 -22.69
CA ASN A 68 9.53 -1.23 -24.12
C ASN A 68 9.91 0.21 -24.49
N THR A 69 11.20 0.55 -24.43
CA THR A 69 11.71 1.92 -24.59
C THR A 69 11.77 2.44 -26.04
N ASN A 70 11.12 1.80 -26.99
CA ASN A 70 11.18 2.20 -28.41
C ASN A 70 10.23 3.36 -28.71
N ALA A 71 10.74 4.36 -29.45
CA ALA A 71 9.94 5.47 -29.95
C ALA A 71 8.87 4.97 -30.94
N VAL A 72 7.61 5.35 -30.71
CA VAL A 72 6.49 5.04 -31.61
C VAL A 72 6.45 6.11 -32.72
N ALA A 73 6.37 5.68 -33.99
CA ALA A 73 6.30 6.58 -35.13
C ALA A 73 5.04 7.47 -35.09
N THR A 74 5.13 8.69 -35.61
CA THR A 74 4.01 9.64 -35.64
C THR A 74 2.88 9.10 -36.52
N PRO A 75 1.66 8.88 -36.01
CA PRO A 75 0.63 8.17 -36.75
C PRO A 75 -0.18 9.10 -37.66
N ALA A 76 -0.40 8.69 -38.91
CA ALA A 76 -1.46 9.26 -39.73
C ALA A 76 -2.57 8.22 -39.92
N LEU A 77 -3.69 8.39 -39.22
CA LEU A 77 -4.93 7.67 -39.51
C LEU A 77 -5.38 7.99 -40.94
N THR A 78 -5.86 6.99 -41.68
CA THR A 78 -6.48 7.22 -43.00
C THR A 78 -7.76 8.07 -42.84
N PRO A 79 -8.25 8.77 -43.89
CA PRO A 79 -9.46 9.57 -43.78
C PRO A 79 -10.68 8.81 -43.26
N GLU A 80 -10.82 7.53 -43.63
CA GLU A 80 -11.89 6.65 -43.15
C GLU A 80 -11.72 6.31 -41.67
N GLN A 81 -10.50 5.99 -41.25
CA GLN A 81 -10.18 5.75 -39.83
C GLN A 81 -10.38 7.00 -38.98
N GLN A 82 -10.06 8.19 -39.51
CA GLN A 82 -10.31 9.46 -38.83
C GLN A 82 -11.80 9.71 -38.63
N ALA A 83 -12.63 9.46 -39.65
CA ALA A 83 -14.07 9.60 -39.53
C ALA A 83 -14.67 8.59 -38.54
N SER A 84 -14.18 7.35 -38.55
CA SER A 84 -14.57 6.31 -37.60
C SER A 84 -14.16 6.65 -36.16
N ALA A 85 -12.94 7.16 -35.95
CA ALA A 85 -12.45 7.60 -34.65
C ALA A 85 -13.30 8.76 -34.10
N GLU A 86 -13.57 9.77 -34.93
CA GLU A 86 -14.41 10.90 -34.55
C GLU A 86 -15.82 10.46 -34.15
N GLN A 87 -16.42 9.55 -34.93
CA GLN A 87 -17.74 9.01 -34.64
C GLN A 87 -17.74 8.26 -33.31
N ALA A 88 -16.73 7.42 -33.04
CA ALA A 88 -16.60 6.69 -31.79
C ALA A 88 -16.44 7.63 -30.58
N LEU A 89 -15.67 8.71 -30.72
CA LEU A 89 -15.52 9.74 -29.66
C LEU A 89 -16.81 10.50 -29.40
N VAL A 90 -17.53 10.87 -30.47
CA VAL A 90 -18.84 11.54 -30.37
C VAL A 90 -19.87 10.63 -29.71
N ASP A 91 -19.93 9.36 -30.10
CA ASP A 91 -20.85 8.39 -29.51
C ASP A 91 -20.50 8.10 -28.05
N ALA A 92 -19.22 7.92 -27.73
CA ALA A 92 -18.74 7.74 -26.35
C ALA A 92 -19.13 8.92 -25.46
N THR A 93 -18.88 10.15 -25.93
CA THR A 93 -19.14 11.37 -25.17
C THR A 93 -20.64 11.62 -25.00
N ASN A 94 -21.42 11.52 -26.08
CA ASN A 94 -22.85 11.80 -26.05
C ASN A 94 -23.64 10.76 -25.22
N ARG A 95 -23.20 9.50 -25.25
CA ARG A 95 -23.85 8.40 -24.51
C ARG A 95 -23.21 8.15 -23.14
N GLN A 96 -22.12 8.85 -22.83
CA GLN A 96 -21.28 8.61 -21.64
C GLN A 96 -20.87 7.15 -21.49
N ASP A 97 -20.55 6.50 -22.61
CA ASP A 97 -20.29 5.07 -22.69
C ASP A 97 -18.88 4.84 -23.24
N PRO A 98 -17.91 4.46 -22.39
CA PRO A 98 -16.53 4.23 -22.82
C PRO A 98 -16.37 3.00 -23.72
N SER A 99 -17.39 2.14 -23.85
CA SER A 99 -17.30 0.96 -24.72
C SER A 99 -17.08 1.32 -26.19
N TYR A 100 -17.53 2.49 -26.66
CA TYR A 100 -17.22 2.98 -28.02
C TYR A 100 -15.72 3.26 -28.19
N LEU A 101 -15.05 3.75 -27.14
CA LEU A 101 -13.59 3.95 -27.15
C LEU A 101 -12.87 2.61 -27.21
N THR A 102 -13.24 1.69 -26.31
CA THR A 102 -12.54 0.42 -26.13
C THR A 102 -12.76 -0.51 -27.32
N ASN A 103 -13.96 -0.53 -27.90
CA ASN A 103 -14.26 -1.24 -29.15
C ASN A 103 -13.44 -0.72 -30.33
N TRP A 104 -13.29 0.60 -30.45
CA TRP A 104 -12.48 1.19 -31.52
C TRP A 104 -11.00 0.80 -31.37
N LEU A 105 -10.44 0.91 -30.16
CA LEU A 105 -9.06 0.52 -29.87
C LEU A 105 -8.79 -0.97 -30.11
N LYS A 106 -9.73 -1.85 -29.75
CA LYS A 106 -9.64 -3.30 -30.02
C LYS A 106 -9.69 -3.62 -31.51
N ALA A 107 -10.48 -2.89 -32.29
CA ALA A 107 -10.55 -3.05 -33.74
C ALA A 107 -9.29 -2.53 -34.48
N HIS A 108 -8.52 -1.65 -33.83
CA HIS A 108 -7.31 -1.03 -34.39
C HIS A 108 -6.11 -1.26 -33.45
N PRO A 109 -5.53 -2.47 -33.42
CA PRO A 109 -4.48 -2.84 -32.48
C PRO A 109 -3.11 -2.19 -32.77
N ASP A 110 -2.98 -1.45 -33.86
CA ASP A 110 -1.75 -0.72 -34.19
C ASP A 110 -1.51 0.42 -33.18
N PRO A 111 -0.42 0.40 -32.39
CA PRO A 111 -0.15 1.40 -31.36
C PRO A 111 -0.13 2.83 -31.89
N ALA A 112 0.28 3.03 -33.14
CA ALA A 112 0.26 4.34 -33.76
C ALA A 112 -1.20 4.83 -33.96
N GLN A 113 -2.09 3.98 -34.46
CA GLN A 113 -3.50 4.33 -34.62
C GLN A 113 -4.18 4.62 -33.28
N GLN A 114 -3.86 3.83 -32.26
CA GLN A 114 -4.33 4.04 -30.88
C GLN A 114 -3.82 5.36 -30.29
N ALA A 115 -2.55 5.69 -30.51
CA ALA A 115 -1.97 6.97 -30.09
C ALA A 115 -2.68 8.18 -30.73
N ALA A 116 -2.96 8.12 -32.03
CA ALA A 116 -3.71 9.19 -32.71
C ALA A 116 -5.18 9.27 -32.27
N PHE A 117 -5.78 8.15 -31.88
CA PHE A 117 -7.11 8.15 -31.27
C PHE A 117 -7.10 8.82 -29.90
N MET A 118 -6.11 8.51 -29.06
CA MET A 118 -5.92 9.13 -27.75
C MET A 118 -5.63 10.63 -27.84
N ASP A 119 -4.78 11.10 -28.77
CA ASP A 119 -4.58 12.55 -29.00
C ASP A 119 -5.92 13.29 -29.22
N ARG A 120 -6.82 12.69 -30.01
CA ARG A 120 -8.15 13.25 -30.22
C ARG A 120 -9.05 13.19 -28.99
N LEU A 121 -9.01 12.09 -28.24
CA LEU A 121 -9.77 11.95 -26.99
C LEU A 121 -9.37 13.03 -25.99
N PHE A 122 -8.07 13.27 -25.79
CA PHE A 122 -7.58 14.24 -24.81
C PHE A 122 -7.83 15.71 -25.20
N GLN A 123 -8.19 16.00 -26.47
CA GLN A 123 -8.72 17.32 -26.87
C GLN A 123 -10.07 17.66 -26.21
N TYR A 124 -10.75 16.68 -25.60
CA TYR A 124 -11.99 16.90 -24.83
C TYR A 124 -11.72 17.25 -23.35
N GLY A 125 -10.46 17.36 -22.94
CA GLY A 125 -10.07 17.81 -21.60
C GLY A 125 -10.73 16.98 -20.49
N PRO A 126 -11.39 17.59 -19.50
CA PRO A 126 -12.02 16.86 -18.38
C PRO A 126 -13.02 15.78 -18.80
N ALA A 127 -13.70 15.94 -19.93
CA ALA A 127 -14.65 14.93 -20.42
C ALA A 127 -13.94 13.63 -20.83
N ALA A 128 -12.67 13.70 -21.27
CA ALA A 128 -11.85 12.52 -21.53
C ALA A 128 -11.61 11.72 -20.25
N GLY A 129 -11.19 12.39 -19.17
CA GLY A 129 -10.98 11.76 -17.87
C GLY A 129 -12.25 11.12 -17.32
N GLN A 130 -13.38 11.83 -17.39
CA GLN A 130 -14.69 11.30 -16.95
C GLN A 130 -15.16 10.09 -17.75
N LEU A 131 -14.86 10.03 -19.06
CA LEU A 131 -15.17 8.85 -19.87
C LEU A 131 -14.29 7.67 -19.49
N LEU A 132 -12.98 7.89 -19.33
CA LEU A 132 -12.05 6.85 -18.92
C LEU A 132 -12.37 6.30 -17.52
N ASP A 133 -12.84 7.14 -16.59
CA ASP A 133 -13.24 6.71 -15.24
C ASP A 133 -14.50 5.82 -15.23
N LYS A 134 -15.27 5.79 -16.33
CA LYS A 134 -16.44 4.91 -16.48
C LYS A 134 -16.11 3.57 -17.13
N ALA A 135 -14.84 3.32 -17.46
CA ALA A 135 -14.43 2.12 -18.16
C ALA A 135 -14.70 0.85 -17.33
N ARG A 136 -14.94 -0.26 -18.01
CA ARG A 136 -15.06 -1.57 -17.37
C ARG A 136 -13.69 -2.14 -17.06
N GLU A 137 -13.61 -2.96 -16.03
CA GLU A 137 -12.36 -3.58 -15.59
C GLU A 137 -11.66 -4.38 -16.69
N GLU A 138 -12.43 -5.12 -17.50
CA GLU A 138 -11.95 -5.89 -18.66
C GLU A 138 -11.31 -5.04 -19.77
N ASP A 139 -11.58 -3.73 -19.80
CA ASP A 139 -11.09 -2.80 -20.81
C ASP A 139 -9.83 -2.03 -20.37
N LEU A 140 -9.51 -2.05 -19.07
CA LEU A 140 -8.38 -1.30 -18.50
C LEU A 140 -7.04 -1.63 -19.17
N PRO A 141 -6.70 -2.89 -19.51
CA PRO A 141 -5.42 -3.18 -20.16
C PRO A 141 -5.28 -2.51 -21.54
N VAL A 142 -6.36 -2.47 -22.33
CA VAL A 142 -6.35 -1.85 -23.66
C VAL A 142 -6.22 -0.33 -23.54
N LEU A 143 -6.95 0.29 -22.60
CA LEU A 143 -6.87 1.72 -22.35
C LEU A 143 -5.49 2.15 -21.85
N SER A 144 -4.92 1.38 -20.92
CA SER A 144 -3.59 1.62 -20.35
C SER A 144 -2.51 1.56 -21.42
N ALA A 145 -2.52 0.51 -22.25
CA ALA A 145 -1.55 0.34 -23.34
C ALA A 145 -1.66 1.45 -24.39
N ALA A 146 -2.89 1.82 -24.76
CA ALA A 146 -3.13 2.89 -25.73
C ALA A 146 -2.68 4.26 -25.19
N LEU A 147 -2.90 4.55 -23.90
CA LEU A 147 -2.45 5.79 -23.26
C LEU A 147 -0.92 5.86 -23.16
N ASP A 148 -0.26 4.78 -22.74
CA ASP A 148 1.20 4.73 -22.69
C ASP A 148 1.81 4.91 -24.09
N ALA A 149 1.26 4.26 -25.11
CA ALA A 149 1.69 4.44 -26.50
C ALA A 149 1.50 5.90 -26.97
N ALA A 150 0.35 6.52 -26.63
CA ALA A 150 0.07 7.90 -26.96
C ALA A 150 1.09 8.86 -26.32
N TYR A 151 1.38 8.68 -25.04
CA TYR A 151 2.36 9.48 -24.33
C TYR A 151 3.78 9.30 -24.89
N ARG A 152 4.24 8.06 -25.12
CA ARG A 152 5.58 7.79 -25.69
C ARG A 152 5.76 8.34 -27.11
N SER A 153 4.68 8.47 -27.87
CA SER A 153 4.69 9.09 -29.20
C SER A 153 4.64 10.62 -29.18
N GLY A 154 4.40 11.23 -28.01
CA GLY A 154 4.15 12.66 -27.86
C GLY A 154 2.75 13.11 -28.32
N ALA A 155 1.85 12.16 -28.54
CA ALA A 155 0.46 12.40 -28.95
C ALA A 155 -0.40 12.88 -27.76
N VAL A 156 -0.07 12.46 -26.53
CA VAL A 156 -0.65 12.99 -25.30
C VAL A 156 0.46 13.52 -24.41
N THR A 157 0.31 14.73 -23.89
CA THR A 157 1.27 15.35 -22.97
C THR A 157 0.83 15.20 -21.50
N LEU A 158 1.75 15.47 -20.56
CA LEU A 158 1.41 15.53 -19.13
C LEU A 158 0.40 16.66 -18.84
N ASP A 159 0.51 17.79 -19.53
CA ASP A 159 -0.42 18.91 -19.37
C ASP A 159 -1.84 18.51 -19.80
N GLU A 160 -1.97 17.73 -20.88
CA GLU A 160 -3.26 17.22 -21.33
C GLU A 160 -3.84 16.18 -20.37
N LEU A 161 -3.00 15.31 -19.82
CA LEU A 161 -3.42 14.38 -18.78
C LEU A 161 -3.90 15.12 -17.52
N THR A 162 -3.14 16.09 -17.03
CA THR A 162 -3.49 16.85 -15.82
C THR A 162 -4.73 17.73 -16.04
N ALA A 163 -4.95 18.25 -17.25
CA ALA A 163 -6.18 18.93 -17.62
C ALA A 163 -7.39 17.98 -17.72
N ALA A 164 -7.17 16.71 -18.06
CA ALA A 164 -8.21 15.68 -18.07
C ALA A 164 -8.65 15.26 -16.65
N VAL A 165 -7.82 15.50 -15.63
CA VAL A 165 -8.21 15.36 -14.22
C VAL A 165 -9.14 16.51 -13.87
N GLY A 166 -10.45 16.25 -13.91
CA GLY A 166 -11.48 17.25 -13.63
C GLY A 166 -11.33 17.85 -12.23
N SER A 167 -11.38 19.19 -12.15
CA SER A 167 -11.36 19.96 -10.90
C SER A 167 -12.75 20.15 -10.27
N HIS A 168 -13.81 19.76 -10.98
CA HIS A 168 -15.20 19.88 -10.53
C HIS A 168 -15.67 18.53 -9.99
N GLY A 169 -16.42 18.56 -8.88
CA GLY A 169 -16.67 17.35 -8.08
C GLY A 169 -15.53 17.18 -7.07
N ALA A 170 -15.78 17.57 -5.81
CA ALA A 170 -14.80 17.44 -4.73
C ALA A 170 -14.78 15.99 -4.17
N GLY A 171 -15.16 14.99 -4.98
CA GLY A 171 -15.34 13.59 -4.57
C GLY A 171 -16.32 13.38 -3.41
N SER A 172 -16.99 14.44 -2.98
CA SER A 172 -17.87 14.50 -1.81
C SER A 172 -19.29 14.03 -2.13
N TRP A 173 -19.57 13.70 -3.40
CA TRP A 173 -20.86 13.25 -3.89
C TRP A 173 -20.79 11.76 -4.17
N GLY A 174 -21.69 10.98 -3.56
CA GLY A 174 -21.75 9.53 -3.78
C GLY A 174 -21.88 9.22 -5.29
N GLY A 175 -20.91 8.46 -5.82
CA GLY A 175 -20.87 8.02 -7.22
C GLY A 175 -19.66 8.52 -8.04
N GLU A 176 -18.87 9.48 -7.54
CA GLU A 176 -17.57 9.85 -8.14
C GLU A 176 -16.49 8.89 -7.62
N THR A 177 -15.85 8.11 -8.51
CA THR A 177 -14.88 7.10 -8.07
C THR A 177 -13.44 7.51 -8.31
N HIS A 178 -13.08 8.16 -9.43
CA HIS A 178 -11.69 8.51 -9.85
C HIS A 178 -10.72 7.31 -9.94
N GLU A 179 -11.02 6.20 -9.26
CA GLU A 179 -10.21 5.01 -9.13
C GLU A 179 -10.06 4.27 -10.46
N THR A 180 -11.07 4.27 -11.33
CA THR A 180 -10.99 3.59 -12.62
C THR A 180 -9.99 4.32 -13.52
N LEU A 181 -10.02 5.65 -13.55
CA LEU A 181 -8.99 6.43 -14.23
C LEU A 181 -7.61 6.16 -13.61
N ALA A 182 -7.50 6.16 -12.28
CA ALA A 182 -6.25 5.81 -11.60
C ALA A 182 -5.74 4.40 -11.97
N LYS A 183 -6.63 3.41 -12.16
CA LYS A 183 -6.28 2.06 -12.63
C LYS A 183 -5.76 2.08 -14.07
N VAL A 184 -6.37 2.87 -14.97
CA VAL A 184 -5.85 3.07 -16.34
C VAL A 184 -4.45 3.69 -16.29
N ILE A 185 -4.24 4.73 -15.45
CA ILE A 185 -2.94 5.38 -15.31
C ILE A 185 -1.91 4.43 -14.70
N ALA A 186 -2.23 3.75 -13.60
CA ALA A 186 -1.35 2.77 -12.96
C ALA A 186 -0.98 1.64 -13.92
N GLY A 187 -1.95 1.16 -14.72
CA GLY A 187 -1.76 0.12 -15.72
C GLY A 187 -0.81 0.48 -16.85
N THR A 188 -0.50 1.78 -17.06
CA THR A 188 0.54 2.20 -18.01
C THR A 188 1.94 1.75 -17.57
N GLY A 189 2.16 1.56 -16.26
CA GLY A 189 3.48 1.33 -15.67
C GLY A 189 4.46 2.47 -15.91
N ASN A 190 3.99 3.64 -16.36
CA ASN A 190 4.83 4.78 -16.73
C ASN A 190 4.94 5.75 -15.55
N PRO A 191 6.12 5.88 -14.91
CA PRO A 191 6.25 6.68 -13.70
C PRO A 191 5.90 8.15 -13.88
N GLU A 192 6.10 8.73 -15.07
CA GLU A 192 5.80 10.14 -15.33
C GLU A 192 4.29 10.39 -15.37
N LEU A 193 3.53 9.53 -16.07
CA LEU A 193 2.07 9.62 -16.12
C LEU A 193 1.44 9.41 -14.73
N ILE A 194 1.91 8.39 -14.01
CA ILE A 194 1.43 8.07 -12.65
C ILE A 194 1.73 9.22 -11.68
N THR A 195 2.96 9.74 -11.70
CA THR A 195 3.35 10.84 -10.82
C THR A 195 2.57 12.11 -11.11
N ALA A 196 2.42 12.48 -12.38
CA ALA A 196 1.67 13.68 -12.78
C ALA A 196 0.19 13.59 -12.39
N TYR A 197 -0.44 12.42 -12.59
CA TYR A 197 -1.81 12.17 -12.17
C TYR A 197 -1.97 12.26 -10.64
N ALA A 198 -1.13 11.55 -9.88
CA ALA A 198 -1.19 11.55 -8.41
C ALA A 198 -0.94 12.94 -7.81
N GLN A 199 0.02 13.71 -8.36
CA GLN A 199 0.24 15.10 -7.94
C GLN A 199 -0.97 15.97 -8.22
N ARG A 200 -1.59 15.83 -9.40
CA ARG A 200 -2.75 16.63 -9.76
C ARG A 200 -3.96 16.34 -8.85
N GLU A 201 -4.23 15.07 -8.58
CA GLU A 201 -5.29 14.67 -7.65
C GLU A 201 -5.02 15.21 -6.23
N LEU A 202 -3.76 15.15 -5.78
CA LEU A 202 -3.33 15.69 -4.49
C LEU A 202 -3.48 17.22 -4.40
N GLU A 203 -3.11 17.96 -5.44
CA GLU A 203 -3.29 19.40 -5.52
C GLU A 203 -4.76 19.79 -5.37
N ILE A 204 -5.67 19.08 -6.04
CA ILE A 204 -7.11 19.37 -5.99
C ILE A 204 -7.68 19.04 -4.61
N MET A 205 -7.32 17.87 -4.06
CA MET A 205 -7.74 17.44 -2.72
C MET A 205 -7.29 18.43 -1.64
N THR A 206 -6.05 18.90 -1.70
CA THR A 206 -5.48 19.81 -0.70
C THR A 206 -5.97 21.26 -0.84
N ALA A 207 -6.31 21.71 -2.05
CA ALA A 207 -6.83 23.05 -2.29
C ALA A 207 -8.25 23.29 -1.74
N SER A 208 -9.07 22.24 -1.69
CA SER A 208 -10.51 22.41 -1.47
C SER A 208 -10.88 22.50 0.02
N ASN A 209 -10.10 21.91 0.93
CA ASN A 209 -10.32 21.81 2.38
C ASN A 209 -11.42 20.84 2.92
N PRO A 210 -12.37 20.22 2.16
CA PRO A 210 -13.22 19.14 2.69
C PRO A 210 -12.54 17.77 2.55
N ALA A 211 -13.17 16.76 3.15
CA ALA A 211 -12.86 15.36 2.90
C ALA A 211 -13.18 15.00 1.43
N ASP A 212 -12.21 14.42 0.73
CA ASP A 212 -12.36 13.92 -0.65
C ASP A 212 -11.86 12.47 -0.71
N PRO A 213 -12.73 11.50 -0.37
CA PRO A 213 -12.33 10.10 -0.27
C PRO A 213 -12.08 9.48 -1.65
N ALA A 214 -12.79 9.92 -2.70
CA ALA A 214 -12.63 9.39 -4.06
C ALA A 214 -11.22 9.68 -4.59
N ARG A 215 -10.72 10.91 -4.40
CA ARG A 215 -9.35 11.25 -4.79
C ARG A 215 -8.31 10.57 -3.92
N ALA A 216 -8.57 10.37 -2.63
CA ALA A 216 -7.66 9.62 -1.78
C ALA A 216 -7.46 8.18 -2.28
N VAL A 217 -8.55 7.50 -2.65
CA VAL A 217 -8.52 6.17 -3.28
C VAL A 217 -7.77 6.20 -4.62
N ALA A 218 -8.05 7.19 -5.46
CA ALA A 218 -7.40 7.34 -6.76
C ALA A 218 -5.89 7.59 -6.64
N ILE A 219 -5.46 8.44 -5.70
CA ILE A 219 -4.04 8.69 -5.41
C ILE A 219 -3.37 7.40 -4.96
N ALA A 220 -3.92 6.69 -3.97
CA ALA A 220 -3.34 5.44 -3.49
C ALA A 220 -3.25 4.37 -4.58
N THR A 221 -4.30 4.25 -5.40
CA THR A 221 -4.35 3.33 -6.55
C THR A 221 -3.30 3.65 -7.60
N ALA A 222 -3.15 4.93 -7.96
CA ALA A 222 -2.14 5.36 -8.92
C ALA A 222 -0.72 5.09 -8.38
N LEU A 223 -0.44 5.50 -7.14
CA LEU A 223 0.86 5.32 -6.50
C LEU A 223 1.27 3.86 -6.36
N ALA A 224 0.32 2.95 -6.16
CA ALA A 224 0.58 1.50 -6.14
C ALA A 224 1.14 0.96 -7.47
N GLY A 225 0.94 1.68 -8.59
CA GLY A 225 1.51 1.34 -9.89
C GLY A 225 2.95 1.81 -10.12
N LEU A 226 3.54 2.59 -9.19
CA LEU A 226 4.90 3.08 -9.33
C LEU A 226 5.94 1.97 -9.09
N PRO A 227 7.06 1.97 -9.85
CA PRO A 227 8.25 1.20 -9.47
C PRO A 227 8.77 1.60 -8.08
N PRO A 228 9.40 0.69 -7.30
CA PRO A 228 9.78 0.98 -5.91
C PRO A 228 10.69 2.20 -5.73
N ASP A 229 11.65 2.42 -6.63
CA ASP A 229 12.54 3.59 -6.59
C ASP A 229 11.78 4.90 -6.82
N LYS A 230 10.77 4.87 -7.70
CA LYS A 230 9.92 6.02 -8.02
C LYS A 230 8.87 6.28 -6.95
N LEU A 231 8.29 5.24 -6.36
CA LEU A 231 7.44 5.37 -5.19
C LEU A 231 8.23 5.99 -4.03
N GLN A 232 9.43 5.49 -3.75
CA GLN A 232 10.30 6.07 -2.73
C GLN A 232 10.62 7.55 -2.98
N GLU A 233 10.94 7.91 -4.22
CA GLU A 233 11.16 9.31 -4.61
C GLU A 233 9.91 10.17 -4.36
N PHE A 234 8.73 9.67 -4.71
CA PHE A 234 7.45 10.34 -4.45
C PHE A 234 7.19 10.55 -2.96
N LEU A 235 7.33 9.49 -2.15
CA LEU A 235 7.12 9.56 -0.69
C LEU A 235 8.02 10.60 -0.04
N LYS A 236 9.29 10.62 -0.44
CA LYS A 236 10.29 11.57 0.06
C LYS A 236 9.96 13.02 -0.31
N ASN A 237 9.45 13.24 -1.52
CA ASN A 237 9.11 14.57 -2.00
C ASN A 237 7.76 15.08 -1.47
N ASN A 238 6.94 14.22 -0.87
CA ASN A 238 5.59 14.54 -0.42
C ASN A 238 5.31 14.01 1.02
N PRO A 239 6.11 14.39 2.04
CA PRO A 239 6.07 13.77 3.37
C PRO A 239 4.74 13.95 4.12
N ASP A 240 4.03 15.05 3.87
CA ASP A 240 2.78 15.41 4.55
C ASP A 240 1.53 15.02 3.73
N ALA A 241 1.69 14.80 2.42
CA ALA A 241 0.59 14.56 1.50
C ALA A 241 -0.20 13.29 1.85
N LEU A 242 0.50 12.23 2.26
CA LEU A 242 -0.13 10.96 2.57
C LEU A 242 -0.98 10.98 3.83
N GLY A 243 -0.73 11.91 4.77
CA GLY A 243 -1.62 12.09 5.92
C GLY A 243 -3.04 12.45 5.46
N HIS A 244 -3.17 13.29 4.43
CA HIS A 244 -4.46 13.64 3.84
C HIS A 244 -5.09 12.47 3.08
N VAL A 245 -4.29 11.68 2.36
CA VAL A 245 -4.77 10.48 1.66
C VAL A 245 -5.32 9.47 2.66
N LEU A 246 -4.52 9.09 3.66
CA LEU A 246 -4.89 8.08 4.65
C LEU A 246 -6.12 8.47 5.47
N LYS A 247 -6.27 9.76 5.81
CA LYS A 247 -7.44 10.27 6.52
C LYS A 247 -8.76 10.00 5.79
N ASN A 248 -8.76 10.05 4.46
CA ASN A 248 -9.98 9.96 3.65
C ASN A 248 -10.18 8.59 2.97
N ILE A 249 -9.17 7.70 2.97
CA ILE A 249 -9.19 6.47 2.15
C ILE A 249 -10.21 5.40 2.59
N ASN A 250 -10.71 5.47 3.83
CA ASN A 250 -11.73 4.56 4.36
C ASN A 250 -13.02 5.28 4.79
N ASP A 251 -13.31 6.42 4.17
CA ASP A 251 -14.57 7.11 4.44
C ASP A 251 -15.76 6.18 4.08
N PRO A 252 -16.73 5.96 5.00
CA PRO A 252 -17.91 5.12 4.76
C PRO A 252 -18.75 5.52 3.54
N ILE A 253 -18.60 6.76 3.04
CA ILE A 253 -19.22 7.24 1.80
C ILE A 253 -18.77 6.38 0.60
N ILE A 254 -17.55 5.84 0.63
CA ILE A 254 -17.08 4.82 -0.29
C ILE A 254 -17.43 3.46 0.32
N GLY A 255 -18.65 3.01 0.08
CA GLY A 255 -19.16 1.77 0.67
C GLY A 255 -18.21 0.59 0.46
N GLY A 256 -17.83 -0.09 1.56
CA GLY A 256 -17.12 -1.37 1.55
C GLY A 256 -15.61 -1.34 1.72
N GLY A 257 -14.97 -0.16 1.74
CA GLY A 257 -13.50 -0.04 1.77
C GLY A 257 -12.87 -0.53 0.45
N THR A 258 -11.86 0.19 -0.05
CA THR A 258 -11.22 -0.16 -1.32
C THR A 258 -9.94 -0.94 -1.10
N GLU A 259 -9.52 -1.74 -2.09
CA GLU A 259 -8.22 -2.41 -2.07
C GLU A 259 -7.03 -1.44 -2.21
N ALA A 260 -7.29 -0.13 -2.40
CA ALA A 260 -6.27 0.86 -2.74
C ALA A 260 -5.21 1.01 -1.66
N LEU A 261 -5.61 1.02 -0.37
CA LEU A 261 -4.66 1.08 0.74
C LEU A 261 -3.79 -0.19 0.78
N GLY A 262 -4.40 -1.37 0.64
CA GLY A 262 -3.68 -2.64 0.59
C GLY A 262 -2.66 -2.68 -0.55
N LYS A 263 -3.05 -2.27 -1.76
CA LYS A 263 -2.14 -2.19 -2.92
C LYS A 263 -1.00 -1.19 -2.72
N LEU A 264 -1.27 -0.03 -2.11
CA LEU A 264 -0.23 0.94 -1.78
C LEU A 264 0.75 0.39 -0.75
N LEU A 265 0.28 -0.33 0.27
CA LEU A 265 1.13 -0.98 1.27
C LEU A 265 1.97 -2.10 0.66
N ASP A 266 1.40 -2.93 -0.22
CA ASP A 266 2.17 -3.94 -0.94
C ASP A 266 3.25 -3.30 -1.83
N ALA A 267 2.92 -2.22 -2.55
CA ALA A 267 3.90 -1.48 -3.35
C ALA A 267 5.01 -0.86 -2.48
N ALA A 268 4.67 -0.29 -1.33
CA ALA A 268 5.64 0.24 -0.38
C ALA A 268 6.52 -0.86 0.25
N SER A 269 5.97 -2.07 0.45
CA SER A 269 6.72 -3.22 0.96
C SER A 269 7.79 -3.69 -0.03
N ALA A 270 7.60 -3.45 -1.33
CA ALA A 270 8.59 -3.79 -2.36
C ALA A 270 9.83 -2.86 -2.36
N ILE A 271 9.83 -1.77 -1.58
CA ILE A 271 10.99 -0.89 -1.42
C ILE A 271 12.04 -1.60 -0.55
N GLN A 272 13.19 -1.92 -1.16
CA GLN A 272 14.28 -2.63 -0.49
C GLN A 272 15.62 -1.89 -0.64
N PRO A 273 16.35 -1.60 0.47
CA PRO A 273 15.91 -1.81 1.87
C PRO A 273 14.73 -0.90 2.23
N ALA A 274 13.99 -1.26 3.30
CA ALA A 274 12.96 -0.38 3.84
C ALA A 274 13.53 0.99 4.19
N THR A 275 12.77 2.04 3.90
CA THR A 275 13.17 3.43 4.08
C THR A 275 12.37 4.05 5.22
N PRO A 276 12.83 5.16 5.82
CA PRO A 276 12.05 5.89 6.81
C PRO A 276 10.66 6.28 6.29
N GLU A 277 10.56 6.64 5.00
CA GLU A 277 9.30 7.05 4.38
C GLU A 277 8.34 5.88 4.18
N SER A 278 8.81 4.70 3.77
CA SER A 278 7.94 3.53 3.61
C SER A 278 7.47 2.99 4.97
N ILE A 279 8.34 3.01 5.99
CA ILE A 279 7.97 2.65 7.36
C ILE A 279 6.98 3.66 7.93
N LYS A 280 7.16 4.97 7.68
CA LYS A 280 6.21 5.99 8.11
C LYS A 280 4.84 5.78 7.47
N LEU A 281 4.77 5.51 6.17
CA LEU A 281 3.51 5.18 5.49
C LEU A 281 2.83 3.97 6.14
N PHE A 282 3.58 2.89 6.42
CA PHE A 282 3.04 1.73 7.14
C PHE A 282 2.50 2.13 8.52
N MET A 283 3.29 2.81 9.35
CA MET A 283 2.89 3.20 10.71
C MET A 283 1.68 4.13 10.73
N ASP A 284 1.62 5.09 9.81
CA ASP A 284 0.49 6.01 9.67
C ASP A 284 -0.77 5.30 9.17
N SER A 285 -0.63 4.24 8.35
CA SER A 285 -1.77 3.49 7.79
C SER A 285 -2.51 2.62 8.82
N ILE A 286 -1.88 2.28 9.94
CA ILE A 286 -2.43 1.32 10.93
C ILE A 286 -3.83 1.74 11.43
N GLY A 287 -3.99 3.05 11.70
CA GLY A 287 -5.27 3.63 12.13
C GLY A 287 -6.39 3.54 11.09
N HIS A 288 -6.01 3.23 9.85
CA HIS A 288 -6.85 3.23 8.67
C HIS A 288 -6.99 1.82 8.08
N LEU A 289 -6.56 0.73 8.76
CA LEU A 289 -6.79 -0.61 8.18
C LEU A 289 -8.27 -1.01 8.22
N GLY A 290 -9.05 -0.46 9.15
CA GLY A 290 -10.50 -0.69 9.26
C GLY A 290 -10.85 -2.19 9.31
N ASP A 291 -11.97 -2.54 8.68
CA ASP A 291 -12.43 -3.92 8.48
C ASP A 291 -12.12 -4.44 7.05
N ASN A 292 -11.23 -3.77 6.31
CA ASN A 292 -10.86 -4.17 4.96
C ASN A 292 -9.82 -5.31 5.00
N PRO A 293 -10.15 -6.54 4.55
CA PRO A 293 -9.25 -7.68 4.67
C PRO A 293 -7.99 -7.56 3.81
N GLU A 294 -8.06 -6.90 2.64
CA GLU A 294 -6.90 -6.71 1.75
C GLU A 294 -5.85 -5.79 2.38
N SER A 295 -6.30 -4.71 3.03
CA SER A 295 -5.43 -3.75 3.74
C SER A 295 -4.78 -4.41 4.95
N ARG A 296 -5.52 -5.21 5.71
CA ARG A 296 -4.98 -6.00 6.83
C ARG A 296 -3.94 -7.02 6.34
N ALA A 297 -4.20 -7.72 5.23
CA ALA A 297 -3.27 -8.67 4.63
C ALA A 297 -1.98 -7.98 4.16
N ALA A 298 -2.09 -6.84 3.49
CA ALA A 298 -0.93 -6.07 3.02
C ALA A 298 -0.10 -5.53 4.19
N ALA A 299 -0.74 -5.02 5.25
CA ALA A 299 -0.06 -4.58 6.47
C ALA A 299 0.70 -5.74 7.15
N ALA A 300 0.08 -6.92 7.25
CA ALA A 300 0.73 -8.12 7.78
C ALA A 300 1.94 -8.56 6.92
N ARG A 301 1.82 -8.52 5.59
CA ARG A 301 2.93 -8.77 4.67
C ARG A 301 4.06 -7.74 4.81
N PHE A 302 3.72 -6.46 4.91
CA PHE A 302 4.69 -5.38 5.12
C PHE A 302 5.49 -5.63 6.41
N PHE A 303 4.79 -5.90 7.52
CA PHE A 303 5.45 -6.21 8.79
C PHE A 303 6.34 -7.45 8.70
N THR A 304 5.85 -8.51 8.07
CA THR A 304 6.61 -9.76 7.87
C THR A 304 7.91 -9.53 7.13
N GLN A 305 7.91 -8.68 6.09
CA GLN A 305 9.10 -8.38 5.30
C GLN A 305 10.08 -7.45 6.01
N HIS A 306 9.58 -6.52 6.84
CA HIS A 306 10.37 -5.39 7.36
C HIS A 306 10.42 -5.31 8.89
N ALA A 307 10.08 -6.38 9.61
CA ALA A 307 9.95 -6.37 11.07
C ALA A 307 11.16 -5.75 11.78
N ASP A 308 12.39 -6.11 11.40
CA ASP A 308 13.59 -5.55 12.04
C ASP A 308 13.72 -4.04 11.83
N ALA A 309 13.42 -3.56 10.62
CA ALA A 309 13.46 -2.13 10.32
C ALA A 309 12.34 -1.36 11.03
N ILE A 310 11.14 -1.95 11.14
CA ILE A 310 10.00 -1.38 11.87
C ILE A 310 10.33 -1.28 13.36
N LEU A 311 10.82 -2.36 13.97
CA LEU A 311 11.19 -2.39 15.39
C LEU A 311 12.31 -1.38 15.68
N ALA A 312 13.30 -1.28 14.80
CA ALA A 312 14.37 -0.30 14.93
C ALA A 312 13.85 1.15 14.79
N ALA A 313 12.94 1.41 13.84
CA ALA A 313 12.36 2.74 13.63
C ALA A 313 11.40 3.16 14.76
N ALA A 314 10.70 2.20 15.36
CA ALA A 314 9.82 2.43 16.50
C ALA A 314 10.58 2.55 17.83
N SER A 315 11.87 2.22 17.84
CA SER A 315 12.71 2.28 19.04
C SER A 315 13.16 3.71 19.36
N ASP A 316 13.16 4.05 20.64
CA ASP A 316 13.74 5.29 21.15
C ASP A 316 15.27 5.20 21.29
N ALA A 317 15.90 6.27 21.78
CA ALA A 317 17.35 6.31 21.99
C ALA A 317 17.87 5.25 22.97
N SER A 318 17.00 4.70 23.82
CA SER A 318 17.35 3.57 24.66
C SER A 318 17.42 2.31 23.80
N GLY A 319 16.48 2.09 22.89
CA GLY A 319 16.31 0.83 22.14
C GLY A 319 15.08 0.05 22.57
N SER A 320 14.24 0.65 23.44
CA SER A 320 12.87 0.20 23.69
C SER A 320 11.94 0.84 22.67
N ILE A 321 10.81 0.21 22.36
CA ILE A 321 9.80 0.85 21.51
C ILE A 321 9.25 2.07 22.26
N GLY A 322 9.34 3.25 21.64
CA GLY A 322 8.83 4.50 22.20
C GLY A 322 7.30 4.48 22.33
N SER A 323 6.74 5.35 23.17
CA SER A 323 5.30 5.34 23.48
C SER A 323 4.37 5.38 22.25
N ALA A 324 4.66 6.27 21.29
CA ALA A 324 3.89 6.36 20.05
C ALA A 324 4.00 5.08 19.18
N GLY A 325 5.19 4.48 19.13
CA GLY A 325 5.42 3.22 18.42
C GLY A 325 4.69 2.05 19.07
N ALA A 326 4.66 2.01 20.41
CA ALA A 326 3.99 0.97 21.18
C ALA A 326 2.47 1.00 20.91
N GLY A 327 1.85 2.16 20.99
CA GLY A 327 0.42 2.30 20.69
C GLY A 327 0.07 1.91 19.25
N LYS A 328 0.87 2.35 18.26
CA LYS A 328 0.65 1.95 16.85
C LYS A 328 0.81 0.46 16.63
N LEU A 329 1.84 -0.17 17.20
CA LEU A 329 2.03 -1.61 17.04
C LEU A 329 0.95 -2.41 17.78
N SER A 330 0.49 -1.94 18.95
CA SER A 330 -0.67 -2.54 19.62
C SER A 330 -1.91 -2.48 18.75
N GLU A 331 -2.24 -1.31 18.18
CA GLU A 331 -3.37 -1.18 17.25
C GLU A 331 -3.23 -2.09 16.02
N PHE A 332 -2.03 -2.21 15.46
CA PHE A 332 -1.75 -3.12 14.35
C PHE A 332 -2.05 -4.58 14.72
N PHE A 333 -1.59 -5.05 15.89
CA PHE A 333 -1.88 -6.40 16.36
C PHE A 333 -3.35 -6.60 16.72
N THR A 334 -4.05 -5.59 17.26
CA THR A 334 -5.50 -5.61 17.43
C THR A 334 -6.20 -5.95 16.11
N ARG A 335 -5.83 -5.25 15.03
CA ARG A 335 -6.48 -5.38 13.71
C ARG A 335 -6.07 -6.62 12.93
N THR A 336 -4.90 -7.20 13.21
CA THR A 336 -4.34 -8.31 12.43
C THR A 336 -4.33 -9.66 13.14
N LEU A 337 -4.32 -9.68 14.47
CA LEU A 337 -4.28 -10.91 15.26
C LEU A 337 -5.58 -11.15 16.04
N PHE A 338 -6.28 -10.09 16.46
CA PHE A 338 -7.28 -10.19 17.52
C PHE A 338 -8.67 -9.64 17.16
N THR A 339 -8.93 -9.31 15.89
CA THR A 339 -10.26 -8.88 15.43
C THR A 339 -10.60 -9.42 14.04
N GLU A 340 -11.89 -9.57 13.77
CA GLU A 340 -12.44 -9.85 12.45
C GLU A 340 -12.49 -8.60 11.55
N PRO A 341 -12.59 -8.77 10.21
CA PRO A 341 -12.56 -10.05 9.49
C PRO A 341 -11.14 -10.64 9.39
N SER A 342 -11.07 -11.98 9.32
CA SER A 342 -9.86 -12.70 8.94
C SER A 342 -9.42 -12.32 7.52
N PHE A 343 -8.14 -12.48 7.22
CA PHE A 343 -7.58 -12.11 5.91
C PHE A 343 -6.63 -13.18 5.36
N GLU A 344 -6.36 -13.11 4.06
CA GLU A 344 -5.43 -14.02 3.39
C GLU A 344 -4.02 -13.91 3.99
N GLY A 345 -3.50 -15.03 4.49
CA GLY A 345 -2.16 -15.11 5.07
C GLY A 345 -2.09 -14.88 6.58
N GLN A 346 -3.22 -14.73 7.29
CA GLN A 346 -3.25 -14.56 8.75
C GLN A 346 -2.52 -15.68 9.51
N GLU A 347 -2.72 -16.95 9.10
CA GLU A 347 -2.00 -18.09 9.69
C GLU A 347 -0.48 -18.03 9.48
N ALA A 348 -0.04 -17.58 8.30
CA ALA A 348 1.37 -17.37 8.01
C ALA A 348 1.94 -16.23 8.87
N PHE A 349 1.15 -15.18 9.09
CA PHE A 349 1.50 -14.07 9.97
C PHE A 349 1.63 -14.51 11.44
N HIS A 350 0.71 -15.33 11.96
CA HIS A 350 0.84 -15.94 13.29
C HIS A 350 2.14 -16.75 13.42
N SER A 351 2.45 -17.56 12.39
CA SER A 351 3.67 -18.37 12.34
C SER A 351 4.93 -17.50 12.27
N PHE A 352 4.88 -16.37 11.57
CA PHE A 352 5.98 -15.40 11.52
C PHE A 352 6.24 -14.76 12.88
N ILE A 353 5.19 -14.26 13.55
CA ILE A 353 5.33 -13.60 14.86
C ILE A 353 5.95 -14.54 15.88
N THR A 354 5.46 -15.78 15.92
CA THR A 354 6.02 -16.80 16.82
C THR A 354 7.47 -17.11 16.48
N SER A 355 7.80 -17.39 15.21
CA SER A 355 9.20 -17.61 14.77
C SER A 355 10.11 -16.45 15.14
N LYS A 356 9.66 -15.20 14.93
CA LYS A 356 10.43 -13.99 15.22
C LYS A 356 10.76 -13.88 16.70
N LEU A 357 9.78 -14.10 17.58
CA LEU A 357 9.99 -14.11 19.03
C LEU A 357 10.94 -15.25 19.45
N GLY A 358 10.83 -16.43 18.82
CA GLY A 358 11.75 -17.54 19.02
C GLY A 358 13.19 -17.21 18.63
N ASP A 359 13.40 -16.56 17.49
CA ASP A 359 14.72 -16.13 17.03
C ASP A 359 15.35 -15.10 17.98
N MET A 360 14.56 -14.14 18.48
CA MET A 360 15.01 -13.15 19.46
C MET A 360 15.37 -13.83 20.79
N GLN A 361 14.55 -14.77 21.25
CA GLN A 361 14.82 -15.53 22.47
C GLN A 361 16.10 -16.36 22.34
N ALA A 362 16.29 -17.09 21.25
CA ALA A 362 17.49 -17.91 21.02
C ALA A 362 18.78 -17.06 21.02
N GLN A 363 18.71 -15.84 20.49
CA GLN A 363 19.81 -14.89 20.53
C GLN A 363 20.10 -14.38 21.95
N LEU A 364 19.07 -14.15 22.78
CA LEU A 364 19.27 -13.81 24.20
C LEU A 364 19.88 -14.98 24.99
N GLU A 365 19.49 -16.21 24.67
CA GLU A 365 20.03 -17.42 25.31
C GLU A 365 21.50 -17.68 24.98
N ALA A 366 22.02 -17.16 23.86
CA ALA A 366 23.45 -17.17 23.59
C ALA A 366 24.25 -16.38 24.66
N GLU A 367 23.60 -15.46 25.37
CA GLU A 367 24.15 -14.62 26.43
C GLU A 367 23.68 -15.07 27.84
N ALA A 368 23.14 -16.29 27.97
CA ALA A 368 22.56 -16.82 29.21
C ALA A 368 23.49 -16.73 30.44
N ARG A 369 24.81 -16.84 30.22
CA ARG A 369 25.84 -16.84 31.29
C ARG A 369 26.70 -15.58 31.30
N ALA A 370 26.44 -14.62 30.42
CA ALA A 370 27.23 -13.40 30.32
C ALA A 370 27.01 -12.48 31.53
N ASN A 371 28.10 -11.92 32.06
CA ASN A 371 28.06 -10.98 33.17
C ASN A 371 29.19 -9.95 33.08
N PRO A 372 28.90 -8.68 32.71
CA PRO A 372 27.58 -8.19 32.28
C PRO A 372 27.19 -8.70 30.88
N PRO A 373 25.89 -8.80 30.55
CA PRO A 373 25.43 -9.04 29.19
C PRO A 373 25.87 -7.91 28.25
N SER A 374 26.07 -8.21 26.96
CA SER A 374 26.42 -7.20 25.96
C SER A 374 25.33 -6.14 25.78
N GLN A 375 25.72 -4.96 25.27
CA GLN A 375 24.75 -3.89 24.97
C GLN A 375 23.75 -4.30 23.88
N ASP A 376 24.19 -5.11 22.91
CA ASP A 376 23.30 -5.59 21.85
C ASP A 376 22.30 -6.61 22.40
N ALA A 377 22.70 -7.49 23.33
CA ALA A 377 21.76 -8.36 24.03
C ALA A 377 20.75 -7.55 24.88
N GLN A 378 21.18 -6.47 25.53
CA GLN A 378 20.26 -5.58 26.26
C GLN A 378 19.31 -4.81 25.34
N ARG A 379 19.74 -4.40 24.14
CA ARG A 379 18.86 -3.79 23.12
C ARG A 379 17.86 -4.81 22.59
N LEU A 380 18.32 -6.03 22.30
CA LEU A 380 17.47 -7.12 21.85
C LEU A 380 16.42 -7.48 22.91
N ALA A 381 16.81 -7.56 24.19
CA ALA A 381 15.88 -7.83 25.29
C ALA A 381 14.79 -6.74 25.38
N ARG A 382 15.15 -5.47 25.16
CA ARG A 382 14.18 -4.36 25.12
C ARG A 382 13.25 -4.46 23.91
N SER A 383 13.81 -4.69 22.73
CA SER A 383 13.02 -4.87 21.50
C SER A 383 12.04 -6.04 21.62
N MET A 384 12.50 -7.19 22.13
CA MET A 384 11.65 -8.37 22.35
C MET A 384 10.57 -8.09 23.40
N GLY A 385 10.95 -7.48 24.52
CA GLY A 385 10.01 -7.11 25.59
C GLY A 385 8.93 -6.18 25.08
N SER A 386 9.33 -5.10 24.40
CA SER A 386 8.38 -4.15 23.81
C SER A 386 7.49 -4.79 22.73
N LEU A 387 8.01 -5.68 21.89
CA LEU A 387 7.19 -6.40 20.91
C LEU A 387 6.12 -7.26 21.60
N VAL A 388 6.50 -8.02 22.64
CA VAL A 388 5.55 -8.82 23.42
C VAL A 388 4.51 -7.92 24.10
N GLY A 389 4.96 -6.81 24.70
CA GLY A 389 4.07 -5.82 25.29
C GLY A 389 3.09 -5.19 24.29
N ALA A 390 3.52 -4.96 23.04
CA ALA A 390 2.65 -4.47 21.99
C ALA A 390 1.60 -5.50 21.56
N ILE A 391 1.98 -6.79 21.44
CA ILE A 391 1.05 -7.91 21.15
C ILE A 391 0.01 -8.05 22.26
N GLU A 392 0.44 -8.04 23.52
CA GLU A 392 -0.48 -8.07 24.66
C GLU A 392 -1.37 -6.83 24.70
N GLY A 393 -0.81 -5.65 24.39
CA GLY A 393 -1.57 -4.43 24.23
C GLY A 393 -2.67 -4.59 23.19
N GLY A 394 -2.37 -5.17 22.02
CA GLY A 394 -3.37 -5.41 20.98
C GLY A 394 -4.51 -6.34 21.43
N PHE A 395 -4.18 -7.36 22.21
CA PHE A 395 -5.17 -8.24 22.82
C PHE A 395 -6.07 -7.48 23.82
N LEU A 396 -5.49 -6.63 24.68
CA LEU A 396 -6.25 -5.83 25.63
C LEU A 396 -7.15 -4.82 24.94
N LEU A 397 -6.66 -4.13 23.90
CA LEU A 397 -7.46 -3.20 23.09
C LEU A 397 -8.70 -3.92 22.50
N SER A 398 -8.55 -5.13 21.97
CA SER A 398 -9.69 -5.91 21.48
C SER A 398 -10.71 -6.24 22.58
N VAL A 399 -10.23 -6.62 23.78
CA VAL A 399 -11.09 -7.07 24.89
C VAL A 399 -11.77 -5.91 25.62
N GLU A 400 -11.01 -4.87 25.94
CA GLU A 400 -11.40 -3.74 26.80
C GLU A 400 -12.11 -2.65 26.01
N GLU A 401 -11.61 -2.31 24.82
CA GLU A 401 -12.07 -1.13 24.09
C GLU A 401 -13.04 -1.48 22.96
N LEU A 402 -12.74 -2.52 22.19
CA LEU A 402 -13.56 -2.91 21.03
C LEU A 402 -14.70 -3.87 21.41
N ASN A 403 -14.71 -4.41 22.63
CA ASN A 403 -15.65 -5.43 23.08
C ASN A 403 -15.69 -6.67 22.15
N LYS A 404 -14.53 -7.02 21.59
CA LYS A 404 -14.28 -8.13 20.64
C LYS A 404 -13.69 -9.35 21.35
N ARG A 405 -14.32 -9.76 22.45
CA ARG A 405 -13.78 -10.77 23.36
C ARG A 405 -13.60 -12.14 22.71
N ASN A 406 -14.53 -12.56 21.86
CA ASN A 406 -14.46 -13.88 21.24
C ASN A 406 -13.34 -13.93 20.20
N GLU A 407 -13.24 -12.89 19.37
CA GLU A 407 -12.19 -12.75 18.36
C GLU A 407 -10.80 -12.66 19.01
N ALA A 408 -10.68 -11.92 20.11
CA ALA A 408 -9.44 -11.82 20.88
C ALA A 408 -9.02 -13.15 21.51
N VAL A 409 -9.98 -13.91 22.05
CA VAL A 409 -9.77 -15.26 22.60
C VAL A 409 -9.27 -16.21 21.52
N GLU A 410 -9.89 -16.21 20.35
CA GLU A 410 -9.49 -17.05 19.21
C GLU A 410 -8.10 -16.69 18.70
N GLY A 411 -7.83 -15.40 18.50
CA GLY A 411 -6.51 -14.90 18.09
C GLY A 411 -5.40 -15.29 19.07
N MET A 412 -5.64 -15.07 20.37
CA MET A 412 -4.68 -15.44 21.42
C MET A 412 -4.47 -16.95 21.51
N ALA A 413 -5.53 -17.75 21.41
CA ALA A 413 -5.43 -19.20 21.41
C ALA A 413 -4.63 -19.70 20.19
N GLY A 414 -4.85 -19.12 19.01
CA GLY A 414 -4.09 -19.39 17.81
C GLY A 414 -2.60 -19.11 17.98
N LEU A 415 -2.24 -17.93 18.51
CA LEU A 415 -0.85 -17.58 18.79
C LEU A 415 -0.19 -18.55 19.77
N ILE A 416 -0.82 -18.80 20.92
CA ILE A 416 -0.30 -19.73 21.94
C ILE A 416 -0.19 -21.15 21.38
N PHE A 417 -1.13 -21.58 20.55
CA PHE A 417 -1.08 -22.91 19.93
C PHE A 417 0.15 -23.07 19.03
N LYS A 418 0.52 -22.04 18.26
CA LYS A 418 1.73 -22.04 17.42
C LYS A 418 3.02 -22.03 18.23
N LEU A 419 3.01 -21.53 19.47
CA LEU A 419 4.18 -21.56 20.35
C LEU A 419 4.66 -22.98 20.69
N LYS A 420 3.85 -24.03 20.46
CA LYS A 420 4.24 -25.43 20.69
C LYS A 420 5.50 -25.83 19.95
N ASP A 421 5.68 -25.28 18.76
CA ASP A 421 6.83 -25.60 17.92
C ASP A 421 8.13 -24.98 18.46
N LEU A 422 8.02 -23.95 19.31
CA LEU A 422 9.14 -23.16 19.84
C LEU A 422 9.42 -23.45 21.31
N LEU A 423 8.36 -23.56 22.11
CA LEU A 423 8.38 -23.68 23.56
C LEU A 423 7.59 -24.93 24.00
N PRO A 424 7.91 -26.13 23.48
CA PRO A 424 7.10 -27.33 23.71
C PRO A 424 7.00 -27.70 25.20
N THR A 425 8.05 -27.41 25.97
CA THR A 425 8.14 -27.73 27.40
C THR A 425 7.57 -26.66 28.32
N SER A 426 7.19 -25.48 27.80
CA SER A 426 6.59 -24.43 28.63
C SER A 426 5.23 -24.87 29.15
N SER A 427 4.92 -24.53 30.40
CA SER A 427 3.66 -24.93 31.04
C SER A 427 2.69 -23.77 31.14
N ILE A 428 1.42 -24.03 30.79
CA ILE A 428 0.32 -23.12 31.10
C ILE A 428 -0.24 -23.47 32.49
N PRO A 429 -0.34 -22.50 33.43
CA PRO A 429 -0.91 -22.73 34.75
C PRO A 429 -2.30 -23.38 34.66
N GLY A 430 -2.44 -24.56 35.26
CA GLY A 430 -3.69 -25.32 35.32
C GLY A 430 -4.02 -26.16 34.08
N LEU A 431 -3.23 -26.08 33.00
CA LEU A 431 -3.41 -26.87 31.77
C LEU A 431 -2.30 -27.89 31.53
N GLY A 432 -1.07 -27.64 32.00
CA GLY A 432 0.07 -28.53 31.78
C GLY A 432 1.00 -28.05 30.66
N GLN A 433 1.75 -28.97 30.05
CA GLN A 433 2.74 -28.64 29.03
C GLN A 433 2.09 -28.25 27.71
N LEU A 434 2.60 -27.19 27.08
CA LEU A 434 2.03 -26.60 25.88
C LEU A 434 1.91 -27.62 24.74
N GLN A 435 2.93 -28.46 24.52
CA GLN A 435 2.96 -29.48 23.46
C GLN A 435 1.77 -30.46 23.50
N ASP A 436 1.21 -30.72 24.69
CA ASP A 436 0.16 -31.72 24.90
C ASP A 436 -1.26 -31.15 24.75
N LEU A 437 -1.38 -29.82 24.64
CA LEU A 437 -2.68 -29.16 24.60
C LEU A 437 -3.32 -29.25 23.20
N THR A 438 -4.63 -29.08 23.10
CA THR A 438 -5.33 -28.77 21.83
C THR A 438 -5.60 -27.27 21.73
N ILE A 439 -5.96 -26.78 20.53
CA ILE A 439 -6.37 -25.38 20.37
C ILE A 439 -7.62 -25.07 21.22
N ASP A 440 -8.59 -25.98 21.25
CA ASP A 440 -9.81 -25.86 22.05
C ASP A 440 -9.51 -25.78 23.56
N GLN A 441 -8.53 -26.54 24.06
CA GLN A 441 -8.14 -26.48 25.47
C GLN A 441 -7.54 -25.12 25.82
N ILE A 442 -6.71 -24.56 24.94
CA ILE A 442 -6.12 -23.23 25.12
C ILE A 442 -7.22 -22.17 25.06
N GLN A 443 -8.12 -22.25 24.06
CA GLN A 443 -9.21 -21.30 23.89
C GLN A 443 -10.16 -21.30 25.10
N ASN A 444 -10.52 -22.47 25.60
CA ASN A 444 -11.32 -22.61 26.82
C ASN A 444 -10.61 -22.00 28.04
N TRP A 445 -9.31 -22.22 28.18
CA TRP A 445 -8.54 -21.62 29.27
C TRP A 445 -8.47 -20.09 29.17
N VAL A 446 -8.21 -19.53 27.99
CA VAL A 446 -8.23 -18.07 27.76
C VAL A 446 -9.60 -17.50 28.14
N THR A 447 -10.67 -18.15 27.68
CA THR A 447 -12.06 -17.78 27.99
C THR A 447 -12.32 -17.77 29.50
N GLU A 448 -11.95 -18.86 30.19
CA GLU A 448 -12.18 -18.98 31.63
C GLU A 448 -11.29 -18.02 32.45
N ALA A 449 -10.09 -17.72 31.98
CA ALA A 449 -9.22 -16.75 32.62
C ALA A 449 -9.83 -15.33 32.59
N LEU A 450 -10.33 -14.91 31.42
CA LEU A 450 -11.02 -13.63 31.26
C LEU A 450 -12.32 -13.55 32.08
N LYS A 451 -13.06 -14.66 32.22
CA LYS A 451 -14.25 -14.71 33.09
C LYS A 451 -13.91 -14.57 34.58
N LYS A 452 -12.78 -15.13 35.02
CA LYS A 452 -12.33 -15.06 36.42
C LYS A 452 -11.81 -13.68 36.81
N LYS A 453 -11.27 -12.94 35.84
CA LYS A 453 -10.76 -11.56 36.01
C LYS A 453 -11.36 -10.64 34.95
N PRO A 454 -12.67 -10.35 35.03
CA PRO A 454 -13.35 -9.54 34.01
C PRO A 454 -12.87 -8.08 34.01
N ASP A 455 -12.39 -7.60 35.15
CA ASP A 455 -11.94 -6.22 35.36
C ASP A 455 -10.41 -6.06 35.19
N ASP A 456 -9.65 -7.16 35.14
CA ASP A 456 -8.18 -7.19 35.01
C ASP A 456 -7.72 -8.21 33.94
N PRO A 457 -8.10 -8.03 32.66
CA PRO A 457 -7.75 -8.99 31.60
C PRO A 457 -6.23 -9.08 31.33
N GLN A 458 -5.46 -8.03 31.67
CA GLN A 458 -3.99 -8.05 31.62
C GLN A 458 -3.36 -9.12 32.52
N ASP A 459 -4.02 -9.47 33.63
CA ASP A 459 -3.55 -10.48 34.58
C ASP A 459 -4.24 -11.84 34.37
N ALA A 460 -5.08 -11.96 33.34
CA ALA A 460 -5.78 -13.18 33.01
C ALA A 460 -4.90 -14.11 32.15
N ILE A 461 -4.10 -13.55 31.23
CA ILE A 461 -3.34 -14.34 30.26
C ILE A 461 -1.82 -14.14 30.45
N PRO A 462 -1.09 -15.13 30.97
CA PRO A 462 0.37 -15.08 31.15
C PRO A 462 1.17 -15.25 29.84
N PHE A 463 0.76 -14.62 28.74
CA PHE A 463 1.47 -14.73 27.45
C PHE A 463 2.95 -14.31 27.58
N HIS A 464 3.21 -13.18 28.23
CA HIS A 464 4.57 -12.73 28.57
C HIS A 464 5.37 -13.72 29.42
N GLN A 465 4.74 -14.53 30.27
CA GLN A 465 5.47 -15.50 31.12
C GLN A 465 6.09 -16.60 30.26
N LEU A 466 5.40 -17.04 29.21
CA LEU A 466 5.91 -18.07 28.30
C LEU A 466 7.27 -17.69 27.69
N PHE A 467 7.44 -16.41 27.35
CA PHE A 467 8.68 -15.89 26.78
C PHE A 467 9.67 -15.36 27.82
N GLY A 468 9.20 -14.61 28.82
CA GLY A 468 10.07 -14.01 29.84
C GLY A 468 10.73 -15.04 30.76
N GLU A 469 10.03 -16.13 31.11
CA GLU A 469 10.59 -17.20 31.95
C GLU A 469 11.65 -18.03 31.23
N SER A 470 11.63 -18.00 29.90
CA SER A 470 12.59 -18.71 29.08
C SER A 470 13.94 -17.99 28.92
N ILE A 471 14.03 -16.72 29.36
CA ILE A 471 15.28 -15.95 29.36
C ILE A 471 16.10 -16.32 30.60
N SER A 472 17.17 -17.09 30.41
CA SER A 472 18.01 -17.63 31.48
C SER A 472 18.82 -16.58 32.22
N ASN A 473 19.23 -15.50 31.53
CA ASN A 473 20.03 -14.44 32.14
C ASN A 473 19.13 -13.47 32.95
N PRO A 474 19.29 -13.37 34.28
CA PRO A 474 18.41 -12.53 35.12
C PRO A 474 18.46 -11.05 34.77
N ALA A 475 19.62 -10.54 34.32
CA ALA A 475 19.76 -9.15 33.94
C ALA A 475 19.03 -8.85 32.62
N LEU A 476 19.12 -9.74 31.63
CA LEU A 476 18.38 -9.61 30.38
C LEU A 476 16.88 -9.77 30.60
N ARG A 477 16.46 -10.71 31.47
CA ARG A 477 15.07 -10.88 31.86
C ARG A 477 14.49 -9.61 32.49
N SER A 478 15.20 -8.98 33.43
CA SER A 478 14.74 -7.72 34.04
C SER A 478 14.59 -6.59 33.01
N VAL A 479 15.48 -6.55 32.01
CA VAL A 479 15.42 -5.55 30.92
C VAL A 479 14.22 -5.82 30.01
N TYR A 480 13.98 -7.08 29.66
CA TYR A 480 12.80 -7.52 28.90
C TYR A 480 11.50 -7.17 29.62
N ASP A 481 11.37 -7.54 30.91
CA ASP A 481 10.15 -7.32 31.69
C ASP A 481 9.80 -5.84 31.80
N SER A 482 10.81 -4.98 32.01
CA SER A 482 10.64 -3.53 32.04
C SER A 482 10.16 -2.97 30.71
N ALA A 483 10.78 -3.36 29.60
CA ALA A 483 10.41 -2.86 28.27
C ALA A 483 9.03 -3.35 27.82
N ARG A 484 8.66 -4.57 28.21
CA ARG A 484 7.33 -5.16 28.01
C ARG A 484 6.26 -4.37 28.73
N LEU A 485 6.44 -4.11 30.03
CA LEU A 485 5.47 -3.36 30.82
C LEU A 485 5.28 -1.94 30.27
N THR A 486 6.37 -1.24 29.97
CA THR A 486 6.29 0.11 29.39
C THR A 486 5.55 0.12 28.05
N SER A 487 5.77 -0.86 27.18
CA SER A 487 5.04 -0.93 25.90
C SER A 487 3.56 -1.23 26.10
N LEU A 488 3.22 -2.10 27.06
CA LEU A 488 1.83 -2.45 27.38
C LEU A 488 1.05 -1.26 27.96
N GLU A 489 1.68 -0.50 28.86
CA GLU A 489 1.10 0.72 29.44
C GLU A 489 0.89 1.79 28.37
N ASN A 490 1.81 1.91 27.41
CA ASN A 490 1.73 2.89 26.33
C ASN A 490 0.76 2.50 25.21
N ARG A 491 0.07 1.35 25.29
CA ARG A 491 -0.85 0.86 24.24
C ARG A 491 -1.93 1.90 23.87
N GLU A 492 -2.41 2.66 24.86
CA GLU A 492 -3.49 3.63 24.72
C GLU A 492 -3.03 4.93 24.02
N LEU A 493 -1.72 5.18 23.97
CA LEU A 493 -1.16 6.45 23.45
C LEU A 493 -1.11 6.53 21.91
N GLY A 494 -1.47 5.46 21.21
CA GLY A 494 -1.49 5.39 19.74
C GLY A 494 -2.89 5.34 19.11
N LEU A 495 -3.93 5.19 19.92
CA LEU A 495 -5.32 5.23 19.51
C LEU A 495 -5.67 6.69 19.22
N ASN A 496 -5.86 7.03 17.96
CA ASN A 496 -6.42 8.32 17.62
C ASN A 496 -7.88 8.34 18.12
N HIS A 497 -8.17 9.15 19.13
CA HIS A 497 -9.55 9.59 19.43
C HIS A 497 -10.10 10.44 18.29
#